data_AF-A0A4Q3Y330-F1
#
_entry.id   AF-A0A4Q3Y330-F1
#
_cell.length_a   1.000
_cell.length_b   1.000
_cell.length_c   1.000
_cell.angle_alpha   90.00
_cell.angle_beta   90.00
_cell.angle_gamma   90.00
#
_symmetry.space_group_name_H-M   'P 1'
#
loop_
_entity.id
_entity.type
_entity.pdbx_description
1 polymer ?
#
loop_
_entity_poly.entity_id
_entity_poly.type
_entity_poly.pdbx_seq_one_letter_code
_entity_poly.pdbx_strand_id
1 'polypeptide(L)'
;MCQVGVVGFSAGAVSFEYETLFDPRDDFHPFNVGIHGIDRHHVRGKPHFGSLHATLANHLEGRITVAHSAFDRGALSAACSLHRMRDLETRSLDSVKVARRAWPEFARHRLNVLASHLGLELKHTECALGERG
;
A
#
# COMPACT_ATOMS: atom_id res chain seq x y z
N MET A 1 -1.77 6.46 -7.30
CA MET A 1 -1.93 5.19 -6.55
C MET A 1 -3.14 4.48 -7.13
N CYS A 2 -3.06 3.21 -7.53
CA CYS A 2 -4.14 2.47 -8.20
C CYS A 2 -4.45 1.10 -7.55
N GLN A 3 -3.74 0.76 -6.48
CA GLN A 3 -3.93 -0.43 -5.66
C GLN A 3 -3.71 -0.03 -4.20
N VAL A 4 -4.42 -0.70 -3.29
CA VAL A 4 -4.18 -0.61 -1.85
C VAL A 4 -4.27 -2.00 -1.23
N GLY A 5 -3.33 -2.30 -0.34
CA GLY A 5 -3.30 -3.50 0.48
C GLY A 5 -3.23 -3.12 1.96
N VAL A 6 -3.99 -3.80 2.81
CA VAL A 6 -4.04 -3.63 4.26
C VAL A 6 -4.01 -5.00 4.91
N VAL A 7 -3.06 -5.20 5.81
CA VAL A 7 -2.98 -6.40 6.63
C VAL A 7 -3.14 -5.99 8.09
N GLY A 8 -4.13 -6.58 8.75
CA GLY A 8 -4.36 -6.41 10.18
C GLY A 8 -3.66 -7.48 10.99
N PHE A 9 -3.13 -7.09 12.15
CA PHE A 9 -2.54 -8.00 13.11
C PHE A 9 -3.24 -7.89 14.47
N SER A 10 -3.42 -9.01 15.15
CA SER A 10 -3.91 -9.09 16.53
C SER A 10 -3.17 -10.21 17.26
N ALA A 11 -2.67 -9.93 18.46
CA ALA A 11 -1.89 -10.89 19.26
C ALA A 11 -0.74 -11.60 18.49
N GLY A 12 -0.07 -10.87 17.61
CA GLY A 12 1.05 -11.38 16.81
C GLY A 12 0.64 -12.23 15.60
N ALA A 13 -0.66 -12.44 15.35
CA ALA A 13 -1.17 -13.16 14.20
C ALA A 13 -1.91 -12.23 13.22
N VAL A 14 -1.93 -12.58 11.94
CA VAL A 14 -2.77 -11.90 10.95
C VAL A 14 -4.24 -12.08 11.32
N SER A 15 -4.98 -10.98 11.43
CA SER A 15 -6.40 -10.97 11.78
C SER A 15 -7.30 -10.71 10.57
N PHE A 16 -6.81 -9.98 9.57
CA PHE A 16 -7.49 -9.81 8.28
C PHE A 16 -6.52 -9.35 7.20
N GLU A 17 -6.89 -9.58 5.95
CA GLU A 17 -6.24 -9.05 4.76
C GLU A 17 -7.30 -8.39 3.87
N TYR A 18 -6.99 -7.21 3.37
CA TYR A 18 -7.82 -6.48 2.42
C TYR A 18 -6.93 -5.96 1.30
N GLU A 19 -7.23 -6.33 0.06
CA GLU A 19 -6.50 -5.85 -1.11
C GLU A 19 -7.50 -5.52 -2.21
N THR A 20 -7.27 -4.38 -2.87
CA THR A 20 -8.11 -3.99 -4.00
C THR A 20 -7.39 -3.08 -4.98
N LEU A 21 -7.81 -3.19 -6.24
CA LEU A 21 -7.50 -2.25 -7.31
C LEU A 21 -8.63 -1.23 -7.41
N PHE A 22 -8.30 0.00 -7.77
CA PHE A 22 -9.28 1.07 -7.96
C PHE A 22 -8.85 2.01 -9.07
N ASP A 23 -9.83 2.67 -9.69
CA ASP A 23 -9.58 3.70 -10.68
C ASP A 23 -9.07 4.98 -9.97
N PRO A 24 -7.80 5.38 -10.20
CA PRO A 24 -7.24 6.58 -9.59
C PRO A 24 -7.87 7.86 -10.15
N ARG A 25 -8.60 7.79 -11.29
CA ARG A 25 -9.03 8.95 -12.07
C ARG A 25 -7.89 9.92 -12.37
N ASP A 26 -6.74 9.34 -12.68
CA ASP A 26 -5.48 10.03 -12.93
C ASP A 26 -4.69 9.31 -14.03
N ASP A 27 -3.66 9.96 -14.55
CA ASP A 27 -2.85 9.46 -15.64
C ASP A 27 -1.88 8.36 -15.20
N PHE A 28 -1.71 7.36 -16.08
CA PHE A 28 -0.77 6.26 -15.87
C PHE A 28 0.56 6.57 -16.55
N HIS A 29 1.49 7.17 -15.81
CA HIS A 29 2.82 7.45 -16.33
C HIS A 29 3.58 6.14 -16.66
N PRO A 30 4.17 5.98 -17.87
CA PRO A 30 4.80 4.73 -18.31
C PRO A 30 5.87 4.20 -17.35
N PHE A 31 6.63 5.08 -16.70
CA PHE A 31 7.60 4.70 -15.68
C PHE A 31 6.98 3.98 -14.49
N ASN A 32 5.83 4.46 -13.98
CA ASN A 32 5.14 3.84 -12.86
C ASN A 32 4.54 2.49 -13.28
N VAL A 33 3.90 2.45 -14.46
CA VAL A 33 3.40 1.21 -15.06
C VAL A 33 4.53 0.18 -15.20
N GLY A 34 5.72 0.60 -15.62
CA GLY A 34 6.89 -0.28 -15.72
C GLY A 34 7.40 -0.82 -14.37
N ILE A 35 7.16 -0.11 -13.26
CA ILE A 35 7.54 -0.56 -11.91
C ILE A 35 6.56 -1.60 -11.37
N HIS A 36 5.25 -1.33 -11.45
CA HIS A 36 4.24 -2.12 -10.76
C HIS A 36 3.32 -2.93 -11.68
N GLY A 37 3.42 -2.78 -13.00
CA GLY A 37 2.67 -3.56 -14.00
C GLY A 37 1.18 -3.22 -14.13
N ILE A 38 0.69 -2.18 -13.44
CA ILE A 38 -0.74 -1.81 -13.45
C ILE A 38 -0.93 -0.64 -14.40
N ASP A 39 -1.85 -0.78 -15.33
CA ASP A 39 -2.23 0.26 -16.27
C ASP A 39 -3.74 0.57 -16.19
N ARG A 40 -4.19 1.46 -17.08
CA ARG A 40 -5.61 1.85 -17.19
C ARG A 40 -6.55 0.67 -17.49
N HIS A 41 -6.08 -0.39 -18.15
CA HIS A 41 -6.91 -1.55 -18.47
C HIS A 41 -7.23 -2.37 -17.22
N HIS A 42 -6.26 -2.51 -16.32
CA HIS A 42 -6.42 -3.23 -15.06
C HIS A 42 -7.46 -2.59 -14.14
N VAL A 43 -7.63 -1.25 -14.18
CA VAL A 43 -8.55 -0.53 -13.30
C VAL A 43 -9.89 -0.17 -13.95
N ARG A 44 -10.07 -0.49 -15.23
CA ARG A 44 -11.28 -0.15 -15.98
C ARG A 44 -12.51 -0.78 -15.33
N GLY A 45 -13.50 0.06 -14.99
CA GLY A 45 -14.76 -0.38 -14.37
C GLY A 45 -14.66 -0.69 -12.87
N LYS A 46 -13.48 -0.50 -12.25
CA LYS A 46 -13.32 -0.61 -10.80
C LYS A 46 -13.84 0.65 -10.09
N PRO A 47 -14.21 0.57 -8.80
CA PRO A 47 -14.56 1.75 -8.02
C PRO A 47 -13.40 2.76 -8.02
N HIS A 48 -13.70 4.02 -7.80
CA HIS A 48 -12.67 5.03 -7.54
C HIS A 48 -12.32 5.07 -6.04
N PHE A 49 -11.17 5.67 -5.70
CA PHE A 49 -10.70 5.74 -4.31
C PHE A 49 -11.75 6.32 -3.35
N GLY A 50 -12.49 7.37 -3.75
CA GLY A 50 -13.55 7.94 -2.92
C GLY A 50 -14.61 6.92 -2.44
N SER A 51 -14.93 5.89 -3.24
CA SER A 51 -15.88 4.83 -2.84
C SER A 51 -15.26 3.83 -1.86
N LEU A 52 -13.93 3.73 -1.83
CA LEU A 52 -13.18 2.85 -0.92
C LEU A 52 -12.80 3.54 0.39
N HIS A 53 -12.88 4.87 0.45
CA HIS A 53 -12.44 5.67 1.58
C HIS A 53 -13.06 5.19 2.90
N ALA A 54 -14.37 4.95 2.93
CA ALA A 54 -15.06 4.47 4.13
C ALA A 54 -14.57 3.07 4.58
N THR A 55 -14.30 2.17 3.62
CA THR A 55 -13.75 0.85 3.91
C THR A 55 -12.35 0.95 4.50
N LEU A 56 -11.49 1.78 3.90
CA LEU A 56 -10.15 2.04 4.41
C LEU A 56 -10.18 2.69 5.79
N ALA A 57 -11.09 3.65 6.02
CA ALA A 57 -11.28 4.27 7.31
C ALA A 57 -11.64 3.24 8.40
N ASN A 58 -12.57 2.33 8.12
CA ASN A 58 -12.94 1.25 9.04
C ASN A 58 -11.77 0.33 9.40
N HIS A 59 -10.84 0.12 8.46
CA HIS A 59 -9.67 -0.72 8.69
C HIS A 59 -8.52 -0.01 9.41
N LEU A 60 -8.38 1.31 9.24
CA LEU A 60 -7.19 2.07 9.61
C LEU A 60 -7.41 3.05 10.77
N GLU A 61 -8.56 3.72 10.84
CA GLU A 61 -8.79 4.78 11.83
C GLU A 61 -8.90 4.25 13.26
N GLY A 62 -8.38 5.05 14.20
CA GLY A 62 -8.30 4.67 15.61
C GLY A 62 -7.29 3.55 15.92
N ARG A 63 -6.57 3.04 14.91
CA ARG A 63 -5.54 2.01 15.06
C ARG A 63 -4.14 2.57 14.85
N ILE A 64 -3.15 1.80 15.29
CA ILE A 64 -1.76 2.03 14.90
C ILE A 64 -1.60 1.50 13.48
N THR A 65 -1.23 2.37 12.55
CA THR A 65 -0.98 2.01 11.16
C THR A 65 0.51 1.98 10.90
N VAL A 66 0.98 1.02 10.10
CA VAL A 66 2.39 0.93 9.73
C VAL A 66 2.48 1.08 8.22
N ALA A 67 3.22 2.09 7.79
CA ALA A 67 3.57 2.30 6.39
C ALA A 67 5.05 1.99 6.20
N HIS A 68 5.45 1.52 5.01
CA HIS A 68 6.85 1.19 4.80
C HIS A 68 7.71 2.45 4.88
N SER A 69 7.24 3.54 4.27
CA SER A 69 7.95 4.79 4.14
C SER A 69 7.01 6.01 4.17
N ALA A 70 7.59 7.21 4.21
CA ALA A 70 6.84 8.45 4.04
C ALA A 70 6.14 8.55 2.67
N PHE A 71 6.64 7.87 1.64
CA PHE A 71 6.04 7.85 0.31
C PHE A 71 4.65 7.23 0.33
N ASP A 72 4.47 6.10 1.03
CA ASP A 72 3.19 5.40 1.14
C ASP A 72 2.11 6.27 1.79
N ARG A 73 2.48 6.98 2.86
CA ARG A 73 1.60 7.95 3.53
C ARG A 73 1.24 9.12 2.60
N GLY A 74 2.22 9.63 1.87
CA GLY A 74 2.02 10.69 0.87
C GLY A 74 1.07 10.25 -0.24
N ALA A 75 1.22 9.03 -0.75
CA ALA A 75 0.35 8.47 -1.78
C ALA A 75 -1.10 8.33 -1.30
N LEU A 76 -1.31 7.90 -0.07
CA LEU A 76 -2.65 7.79 0.52
C LEU A 76 -3.30 9.17 0.74
N SER A 77 -2.56 10.15 1.26
CA SER A 77 -3.08 11.51 1.45
C SER A 77 -3.36 12.21 0.11
N ALA A 78 -2.48 12.02 -0.89
CA ALA A 78 -2.73 12.51 -2.25
C ALA A 78 -4.00 11.91 -2.86
N ALA A 79 -4.25 10.61 -2.64
CA ALA A 79 -5.49 9.98 -3.07
C ALA A 79 -6.72 10.55 -2.33
N CYS A 80 -6.62 10.83 -1.03
CA CYS A 80 -7.70 11.51 -0.30
C CYS A 80 -7.99 12.88 -0.91
N SER A 81 -6.96 13.70 -1.12
CA SER A 81 -7.07 15.04 -1.71
C SER A 81 -7.68 15.03 -3.12
N LEU A 82 -7.17 14.18 -4.02
CA LEU A 82 -7.67 14.06 -5.40
C LEU A 82 -9.16 13.73 -5.47
N HIS A 83 -9.63 12.88 -4.55
CA HIS A 83 -11.03 12.47 -4.47
C HIS A 83 -11.87 13.33 -3.51
N ARG A 84 -11.33 14.45 -3.00
CA ARG A 84 -12.00 15.36 -2.05
C ARG A 84 -12.49 14.68 -0.78
N MET A 85 -11.73 13.68 -0.33
CA MET A 85 -11.96 13.01 0.94
C MET A 85 -11.08 13.63 2.02
N ARG A 86 -11.52 13.56 3.27
CA ARG A 86 -10.66 13.90 4.42
C ARG A 86 -9.52 12.89 4.52
N ASP A 87 -8.38 13.34 5.06
CA ASP A 87 -7.31 12.41 5.42
C ASP A 87 -7.79 11.38 6.44
N LEU A 88 -7.21 10.18 6.39
CA LEU A 88 -7.47 9.12 7.35
C LEU A 88 -6.69 9.40 8.64
N GLU A 89 -7.43 9.59 9.74
CA GLU A 89 -6.86 9.91 11.04
C GLU A 89 -6.27 8.65 11.68
N THR A 90 -4.95 8.49 11.54
CA THR A 90 -4.24 7.28 11.96
C THR A 90 -3.00 7.61 12.79
N ARG A 91 -2.72 6.78 13.81
CA ARG A 91 -1.43 6.84 14.52
C ARG A 91 -0.41 6.04 13.72
N SER A 92 0.32 6.72 12.84
CA SER A 92 1.21 6.05 11.89
C SER A 92 2.63 5.84 12.42
N LEU A 93 3.19 4.65 12.19
CA LEU A 93 4.60 4.32 12.31
C LEU A 93 5.22 4.13 10.91
N ASP A 94 6.49 4.48 10.81
CA ASP A 94 7.31 4.28 9.62
C ASP A 94 8.20 3.06 9.87
N SER A 95 7.95 1.97 9.13
CA SER A 95 8.68 0.72 9.34
C SER A 95 10.18 0.86 9.04
N VAL A 96 10.58 1.75 8.12
CA VAL A 96 12.00 2.02 7.86
C VAL A 96 12.65 2.66 9.07
N LYS A 97 11.96 3.58 9.77
CA LYS A 97 12.48 4.15 11.03
C LYS A 97 12.59 3.11 12.13
N VAL A 98 11.60 2.22 12.26
CA VAL A 98 11.63 1.10 13.22
C VAL A 98 12.81 0.18 12.88
N ALA A 99 12.95 -0.24 11.63
CA ALA A 99 14.00 -1.13 11.17
C ALA A 99 15.40 -0.52 11.35
N ARG A 100 15.58 0.78 11.11
CA ARG A 100 16.84 1.49 11.37
C ARG A 100 17.27 1.44 12.83
N ARG A 101 16.31 1.43 13.75
CA ARG A 101 16.57 1.37 15.18
C ARG A 101 16.78 -0.06 15.68
N ALA A 102 16.11 -1.03 15.06
CA ALA A 102 16.25 -2.46 15.39
C ALA A 102 17.53 -3.09 14.80
N TRP A 103 17.90 -2.69 13.58
CA TRP A 103 19.06 -3.21 12.84
C TRP A 103 19.95 -2.05 12.32
N PRO A 104 20.62 -1.30 13.20
CA PRO A 104 21.48 -0.19 12.82
C PRO A 104 22.67 -0.60 11.93
N GLU A 105 23.06 -1.89 11.95
CA GLU A 105 24.16 -2.46 11.19
C GLU A 105 23.89 -2.56 9.68
N PHE A 106 22.62 -2.50 9.24
CA PHE A 106 22.32 -2.57 7.81
C PHE A 106 22.57 -1.24 7.12
N ALA A 107 23.34 -1.29 6.02
CA ALA A 107 23.59 -0.13 5.18
C ALA A 107 22.32 0.40 4.49
N ARG A 108 21.30 -0.45 4.30
CA ARG A 108 20.03 -0.11 3.62
C ARG A 108 18.87 -0.85 4.26
N HIS A 109 17.77 -0.15 4.51
CA HIS A 109 16.53 -0.70 5.09
C HIS A 109 15.37 -0.74 4.09
N ARG A 110 15.69 -1.01 2.81
CA ARG A 110 14.66 -1.20 1.79
C ARG A 110 13.86 -2.47 2.09
N LEU A 111 12.57 -2.48 1.72
CA LEU A 111 11.65 -3.58 2.01
C LEU A 111 12.24 -4.95 1.64
N ASN A 112 12.83 -5.07 0.45
CA ASN A 112 13.45 -6.31 -0.01
C ASN A 112 14.63 -6.78 0.83
N VAL A 113 15.47 -5.86 1.31
CA VAL A 113 16.61 -6.20 2.19
C VAL A 113 16.10 -6.74 3.52
N LEU A 114 15.11 -6.08 4.11
CA LEU A 114 14.53 -6.48 5.39
C LEU A 114 13.78 -7.80 5.27
N ALA A 115 13.00 -8.00 4.22
CA ALA A 115 12.26 -9.24 4.00
C ALA A 115 13.21 -10.43 3.83
N SER A 116 14.26 -10.31 3.01
CA SER A 116 15.27 -11.35 2.87
C SER A 116 15.97 -11.67 4.20
N HIS A 117 16.28 -10.66 5.00
CA HIS A 117 16.91 -10.87 6.31
C HIS A 117 15.98 -11.61 7.29
N LEU A 118 14.69 -11.28 7.29
CA LEU A 118 13.69 -11.88 8.16
C LEU A 118 13.17 -13.23 7.66
N GLY A 119 13.69 -13.74 6.53
CA GLY A 119 13.18 -14.96 5.90
C GLY A 119 11.74 -14.83 5.39
N LEU A 120 11.31 -13.60 5.11
CA LEU A 120 9.96 -13.30 4.61
C LEU A 120 9.97 -13.34 3.09
N GLU A 121 9.03 -14.08 2.52
CA GLU A 121 8.79 -14.06 1.10
C GLU A 121 7.98 -12.81 0.75
N LEU A 122 8.59 -11.88 0.02
CA LEU A 122 7.85 -10.79 -0.60
C LEU A 122 7.03 -11.39 -1.73
N LYS A 123 5.74 -11.62 -1.47
CA LYS A 123 4.77 -11.65 -2.57
C LYS A 123 4.78 -10.25 -3.19
N HIS A 124 5.53 -10.11 -4.29
CA HIS A 124 5.13 -9.11 -5.27
C HIS A 124 3.71 -9.52 -5.67
N THR A 125 2.74 -8.63 -5.50
CA THR A 125 1.50 -8.77 -6.24
C THR A 125 1.89 -8.57 -7.71
N GLU A 126 2.44 -9.62 -8.35
CA GLU A 126 2.29 -9.79 -9.78
C GLU A 126 0.81 -9.63 -10.01
N CYS A 127 0.43 -8.61 -10.77
CA CYS A 127 -0.93 -8.47 -11.25
C CYS A 127 -1.16 -9.61 -12.27
N ALA A 128 -1.25 -10.84 -11.78
CA ALA A 128 -1.72 -11.99 -12.51
C ALA A 128 -3.25 -11.94 -12.51
N LEU A 129 -3.80 -10.94 -13.19
CA LEU A 129 -5.03 -11.14 -13.93
C LEU A 129 -4.57 -11.46 -15.35
N GLY A 130 -4.34 -12.74 -15.60
CA GLY A 130 -3.99 -13.20 -16.93
C GLY A 130 -5.10 -12.86 -17.90
N GLU A 131 -4.71 -12.44 -19.11
CA GLU A 131 -5.25 -13.01 -20.35
C GLU A 131 -4.08 -13.13 -21.33
N ARG A 132 -3.64 -14.37 -21.55
CA ARG A 132 -3.10 -14.76 -22.86
C ARG A 132 -4.30 -14.80 -23.79
N GLY A 133 -4.40 -13.82 -24.68
CA GLY A 133 -5.21 -13.84 -25.89
C GLY A 133 -4.28 -13.75 -27.08
#